data_AF-A0A8B8GQE0-F1
#
_entry.id   AF-A0A8B8GQE0-F1
#
_cell.length_a   1.000
_cell.length_b   1.000
_cell.length_c   1.000
_cell.angle_alpha   90.00
_cell.angle_beta   90.00
_cell.angle_gamma   90.00
#
_symmetry.space_group_name_H-M   'P 1'
#
loop_
_entity.id
_entity.type
_entity.pdbx_description
1 polymer ?
#
loop_
_entity_poly.entity_id
_entity_poly.type
_entity_poly.pdbx_seq_one_letter_code
_entity_poly.pdbx_strand_id
1 'polypeptide(L)' 'MSLVSNLIGRRYISQAVKYIPSAGLYSATGFTLLCYFTDWKTVLQYLPYYNTKFPKEVEE' A
#
# COMPACT_ATOMS: atom_id res chain seq x y z
N MET A 1 -23.41 14.75 11.95
CA MET A 1 -22.39 15.18 10.95
C MET A 1 -21.07 15.33 11.67
N SER A 2 -20.04 14.60 11.23
CA SER A 2 -18.72 14.59 11.89
C SER A 2 -18.08 15.99 11.88
N LEU A 3 -17.39 16.37 12.96
CA LEU A 3 -16.69 17.67 13.09
C LEU A 3 -15.76 17.96 11.89
N VAL A 4 -15.21 16.91 11.29
CA VAL A 4 -14.31 16.98 10.13
C VAL A 4 -15.01 17.57 8.89
N SER A 5 -16.30 17.29 8.68
CA SER A 5 -17.01 17.79 7.48
C SER A 5 -17.28 19.30 7.54
N ASN A 6 -17.41 19.84 8.75
CA ASN A 6 -17.60 21.28 8.97
C ASN A 6 -16.29 22.06 8.89
N LEU A 7 -15.16 21.44 9.29
CA LEU A 7 -13.83 22.05 9.23
C LEU A 7 -13.27 22.12 7.80
N ILE A 8 -13.41 21.04 7.03
CA ILE A 8 -12.82 20.91 5.70
C ILE A 8 -13.78 21.42 4.61
N GLY A 9 -15.09 21.27 4.80
CA GLY A 9 -16.09 21.68 3.82
C GLY A 9 -16.27 20.67 2.68
N ARG A 10 -17.53 20.51 2.25
CA ARG A 10 -17.95 19.48 1.28
C ARG A 10 -17.25 19.57 -0.08
N ARG A 11 -16.84 20.78 -0.50
CA ARG A 11 -16.10 21.02 -1.75
C ARG A 11 -14.75 20.32 -1.76
N TYR A 12 -13.98 20.41 -0.68
CA TYR A 12 -12.63 19.84 -0.62
C TYR A 12 -12.68 18.32 -0.52
N ILE A 13 -13.66 17.77 0.20
CA ILE A 13 -13.92 16.32 0.20
C ILE A 13 -14.21 15.81 -1.22
N SER A 14 -15.06 16.52 -1.97
CA SER A 14 -15.37 16.14 -3.36
C SER A 14 -14.14 16.19 -4.27
N GLN A 15 -13.20 17.11 -4.04
CA GLN A 15 -11.95 17.16 -4.79
C GLN A 15 -11.00 16.03 -4.40
N ALA A 16 -10.83 15.77 -3.10
CA ALA A 16 -9.96 14.69 -2.60
C ALA A 16 -10.39 13.32 -3.14
N VAL A 17 -11.70 13.06 -3.21
CA VAL A 17 -12.25 11.82 -3.77
C VAL A 17 -11.81 11.59 -5.21
N LYS A 18 -11.67 12.65 -6.02
CA LYS A 18 -11.22 12.53 -7.42
C LYS A 18 -9.76 12.09 -7.53
N TYR A 19 -8.94 12.34 -6.52
CA TYR A 19 -7.52 11.95 -6.50
C TYR A 19 -7.28 10.57 -5.88
N ILE A 20 -8.31 9.86 -5.41
CA ILE A 20 -8.17 8.51 -4.85
C ILE A 20 -7.48 7.55 -5.83
N PRO A 21 -7.85 7.49 -7.12
CA PRO A 21 -7.18 6.58 -8.06
C PRO A 21 -5.69 6.88 -8.21
N SER A 22 -5.32 8.16 -8.35
CA SER A 22 -3.93 8.57 -8.44
C SER A 22 -3.15 8.27 -7.15
N ALA A 23 -3.72 8.56 -5.98
CA ALA A 23 -3.10 8.27 -4.70
C ALA A 23 -2.89 6.76 -4.50
N GLY A 24 -3.84 5.94 -4.95
CA GLY A 24 -3.72 4.48 -4.96
C GLY A 24 -2.54 4.00 -5.80
N LEU A 25 -2.38 4.54 -7.01
CA LEU A 25 -1.25 4.19 -7.88
C LEU A 25 0.10 4.61 -7.28
N TYR A 26 0.24 5.86 -6.82
CA TYR A 26 1.48 6.30 -6.18
C TYR A 26 1.81 5.50 -4.92
N SER A 27 0.80 5.14 -4.14
CA SER A 27 0.98 4.28 -2.95
C SER A 27 1.45 2.88 -3.34
N ALA A 28 0.85 2.28 -4.38
CA ALA A 28 1.26 0.97 -4.87
C ALA A 28 2.72 0.98 -5.38
N THR A 29 3.11 2.02 -6.12
CA THR A 29 4.49 2.19 -6.58
C THR A 29 5.46 2.34 -5.42
N GLY A 30 5.17 3.24 -4.46
CA GLY A 30 6.02 3.43 -3.28
C GLY A 30 6.14 2.16 -2.43
N PHE A 31 5.03 1.44 -2.25
CA PHE A 31 5.01 0.17 -1.51
C PHE A 31 5.84 -0.91 -2.20
N THR A 32 5.75 -1.01 -3.54
CA THR A 32 6.56 -1.94 -4.33
C THR A 32 8.04 -1.63 -4.20
N LEU A 33 8.40 -0.34 -4.27
CA LEU A 33 9.78 0.12 -4.13
C LEU A 33 10.33 -0.18 -2.73
N LEU A 34 9.53 0.04 -1.68
CA LEU A 34 9.90 -0.31 -0.31
C LEU A 34 10.16 -1.82 -0.18
N CYS A 35 9.23 -2.65 -0.65
CA CYS A 35 9.38 -4.10 -0.60
C CYS A 35 10.64 -4.57 -1.33
N TYR A 36 10.97 -3.95 -2.47
CA TYR A 36 12.18 -4.24 -3.22
C TYR A 36 13.46 -3.87 -2.45
N PHE A 37 13.51 -2.69 -1.81
CA PHE A 37 14.70 -2.26 -1.09
C PHE A 37 14.94 -3.00 0.22
N THR A 38 13.87 -3.33 0.95
CA THR A 38 14.00 -3.97 2.27
C THR A 38 13.92 -5.49 2.20
N ASP A 39 13.75 -6.07 1.01
CA ASP A 39 13.49 -7.50 0.82
C ASP A 39 12.40 -8.01 1.78
N TRP A 40 11.25 -7.35 1.80
CA TRP A 40 10.22 -7.60 2.82
C TRP A 40 9.59 -9.00 2.70
N LYS A 41 10.16 -9.97 3.41
CA LYS A 41 9.75 -11.40 3.39
C LYS A 41 8.25 -11.60 3.60
N THR A 42 7.64 -10.95 4.58
CA THR A 42 6.21 -11.11 4.93
C THR A 42 5.28 -10.90 3.73
N VAL A 43 5.64 -9.97 2.83
CA VAL A 43 4.86 -9.65 1.63
C VAL A 43 5.36 -10.48 0.44
N LEU A 44 6.68 -10.47 0.21
CA LEU A 44 7.31 -11.05 -0.98
C LEU A 44 7.22 -12.58 -1.04
N GLN A 45 7.07 -13.28 0.09
CA GLN A 45 6.92 -14.74 0.12
C GLN A 45 5.64 -15.24 -0.59
N TYR A 46 4.64 -14.38 -0.78
CA TYR A 46 3.42 -14.75 -1.49
C TYR A 46 3.52 -14.54 -3.01
N LEU A 47 4.59 -13.89 -3.50
CA LEU A 47 4.82 -13.71 -4.93
C LEU A 47 5.44 -14.98 -5.53
N PRO A 48 4.86 -15.54 -6.61
CA PRO A 48 5.28 -16.84 -7.14
C PRO A 48 6.76 -16.90 -7.55
N TYR A 49 7.31 -15.79 -8.08
CA TYR A 49 8.71 -15.72 -8.48
C TYR A 49 9.66 -15.44 -7.30
N TYR A 50 9.28 -14.52 -6.40
CA TYR A 50 10.14 -14.07 -5.30
C TYR A 50 10.15 -15.01 -4.08
N ASN A 51 9.16 -15.89 -3.93
CA ASN A 51 9.10 -16.86 -2.83
C ASN A 51 10.31 -17.82 -2.81
N THR A 52 10.94 -18.06 -3.96
CA THR A 52 12.14 -18.91 -4.06
C THR A 52 13.34 -18.34 -3.29
N LYS A 53 13.35 -17.03 -2.99
CA LYS A 53 14.40 -16.37 -2.21
C LYS A 53 14.36 -16.71 -0.72
N PHE A 54 13.20 -17.10 -0.20
CA PHE A 54 13.00 -17.33 1.23
C PHE A 54 12.75 -18.81 1.49
N PRO A 55 13.77 -19.59 1.88
CA PRO A 55 13.57 -20.99 2.24
C PRO A 55 12.58 -21.08 3.40
N LYS A 56 11.63 -22.01 3.29
CA LYS A 56 10.76 -22.35 4.42
C LYS A 56 11.62 -23.15 5.40
N GLU A 57 11.69 -22.68 6.63
CA GLU A 57 12.30 -23.46 7.71
C GLU A 57 11.48 -24.74 7.84
N VAL A 58 12.14 -25.87 7.65
CA VAL A 58 11.55 -27.19 7.90
C VAL A 58 11.64 -27.36 9.41
N GLU A 59 10.54 -27.15 10.12
CA GLU A 59 10.42 -27.59 11.51
C GLU A 59 10.43 -29.13 11.51
N GLU A 60 11.46 -29.72 12.14
CA GLU A 60 11.57 -31.16 12.43
C GLU A 60 10.67 -31.58 13.60
#